data_AF-A0A0L1LMZ3-F1
#
_entry.id   AF-A0A0L1LMZ3-F1
#
_cell.length_a   1.000
_cell.length_b   1.000
_cell.length_c   1.000
_cell.angle_alpha   90.00
_cell.angle_beta   90.00
_cell.angle_gamma   90.00
#
_symmetry.space_group_name_H-M   'P 1'
#
loop_
_entity.id
_entity.type
_entity.pdbx_description
1 polymer ?
#
loop_
_entity_poly.entity_id
_entity_poly.type
_entity_poly.pdbx_seq_one_letter_code
_entity_poly.pdbx_strand_id
1 'polypeptide(L)'
;MPDSETVFRQLAEHIYARVKATSSEERGVLAFMESVSEWKKLFAAPNRMSLAELRGLFAELYVGFVTCSAIASDAATVSAWEGPFMADQDFQFPRFSVEVKSIRPTSRAVDIASEYQLDGEDIYLAIATVLDDQTSFDGSMTLPELVASIRLRLQGQPSIAESFEDALAQHEIDLSDAFYEDTHLSCTTVRLFEVSGDFPRITAKIVPHGAAGVNYKILLSEIGGYERSIRDLVLTPATEVEE
;
A
#
# COMPACT_ATOMS: atom_id res chain seq x y z
N MET A 1 -29.84 9.22 -10.99
CA MET A 1 -29.86 8.68 -9.61
C MET A 1 -31.30 8.70 -9.13
N PRO A 2 -31.90 7.57 -8.73
CA PRO A 2 -33.17 7.61 -8.00
C PRO A 2 -33.02 8.46 -6.73
N ASP A 3 -34.07 9.19 -6.35
CA ASP A 3 -34.05 9.97 -5.10
C ASP A 3 -33.99 9.03 -3.89
N SER A 4 -33.28 9.46 -2.85
CA SER A 4 -33.12 8.79 -1.56
C SER A 4 -34.44 8.26 -0.99
N GLU A 5 -35.55 8.97 -1.16
CA GLU A 5 -36.88 8.52 -0.72
C GLU A 5 -37.34 7.26 -1.48
N THR A 6 -37.07 7.19 -2.79
CA THR A 6 -37.48 6.05 -3.64
C THR A 6 -36.71 4.81 -3.25
N VAL A 7 -35.41 4.97 -3.03
CA VAL A 7 -34.49 3.90 -2.64
C VAL A 7 -34.86 3.36 -1.25
N PHE A 8 -35.15 4.24 -0.30
CA PHE A 8 -35.60 3.85 1.04
C PHE A 8 -36.92 3.09 1.02
N ARG A 9 -37.87 3.51 0.16
CA ARG A 9 -39.14 2.81 -0.01
C ARG A 9 -38.95 1.39 -0.54
N GLN A 10 -38.09 1.20 -1.54
CA GLN A 10 -37.77 -0.12 -2.07
C GLN A 10 -37.13 -1.04 -1.02
N LEU A 11 -36.24 -0.51 -0.19
CA LEU A 11 -35.67 -1.23 0.96
C LEU A 11 -36.75 -1.68 1.94
N ALA A 12 -37.62 -0.75 2.35
CA ALA A 12 -38.68 -1.04 3.30
C ALA A 12 -39.69 -2.07 2.76
N GLU A 13 -40.06 -1.97 1.48
CA GLU A 13 -40.94 -2.91 0.80
C GLU A 13 -40.31 -4.30 0.67
N HIS A 14 -39.02 -4.39 0.31
CA HIS A 14 -38.29 -5.67 0.25
C HIS A 14 -38.27 -6.32 1.64
N ILE A 15 -37.80 -5.60 2.67
CA ILE A 15 -37.73 -6.12 4.03
C ILE A 15 -39.11 -6.61 4.49
N TYR A 16 -40.15 -5.80 4.31
CA TYR A 16 -41.51 -6.17 4.70
C TYR A 16 -42.00 -7.43 3.98
N ALA A 17 -41.81 -7.53 2.66
CA ALA A 17 -42.24 -8.69 1.89
C ALA A 17 -41.57 -9.98 2.37
N ARG A 18 -40.25 -9.92 2.66
CA ARG A 18 -39.48 -11.07 3.14
C ARG A 18 -39.90 -11.50 4.54
N VAL A 19 -40.04 -10.55 5.46
CA VAL A 19 -40.47 -10.84 6.84
C VAL A 19 -41.89 -11.42 6.85
N LYS A 20 -42.81 -10.84 6.07
CA LYS A 20 -44.21 -11.29 5.96
C LYS A 20 -44.34 -12.72 5.43
N ALA A 21 -43.40 -13.20 4.63
CA ALA A 21 -43.41 -14.54 4.08
C ALA A 21 -42.92 -15.62 5.08
N THR A 22 -42.44 -15.23 6.25
CA THR A 22 -41.93 -16.17 7.26
C THR A 22 -43.04 -16.73 8.15
N SER A 23 -42.83 -17.93 8.69
CA SER A 23 -43.82 -18.68 9.47
C SER A 23 -43.67 -18.57 10.98
N SER A 24 -42.68 -17.84 11.48
CA SER A 24 -42.41 -17.63 12.90
C SER A 24 -41.65 -16.32 13.12
N GLU A 25 -41.76 -15.77 14.33
CA GLU A 25 -41.07 -14.53 14.73
C GLU A 25 -39.55 -14.66 14.59
N GLU A 26 -38.97 -15.78 15.06
CA GLU A 26 -37.54 -16.09 14.93
C GLU A 26 -37.05 -16.04 13.46
N ARG A 27 -37.81 -16.63 12.54
CA ARG A 27 -37.48 -16.60 11.10
C ARG A 27 -37.67 -15.20 10.52
N GLY A 28 -38.66 -14.45 11.00
CA GLY A 28 -38.89 -13.06 10.61
C GLY A 28 -37.70 -12.17 10.97
N VAL A 29 -37.16 -12.32 12.19
CA VAL A 29 -35.97 -11.58 12.63
C VAL A 29 -34.74 -11.94 11.79
N LEU A 30 -34.52 -13.23 11.48
CA LEU A 30 -33.43 -13.66 10.60
C LEU A 30 -33.56 -13.06 9.19
N ALA A 31 -34.75 -13.13 8.58
CA ALA A 31 -35.02 -12.57 7.26
C ALA A 31 -34.83 -11.04 7.22
N PHE A 32 -35.20 -10.34 8.30
CA PHE A 32 -34.92 -8.91 8.47
C PHE A 32 -33.42 -8.63 8.48
N MET A 33 -32.65 -9.35 9.31
CA MET A 33 -31.20 -9.17 9.43
C MET A 33 -30.48 -9.46 8.11
N GLU A 34 -30.84 -10.54 7.40
CA GLU A 34 -30.29 -10.88 6.08
C GLU A 34 -30.58 -9.77 5.06
N SER A 35 -31.82 -9.28 5.00
CA SER A 35 -32.20 -8.21 4.07
C SER A 35 -31.43 -6.93 4.36
N VAL A 36 -31.31 -6.53 5.64
CA VAL A 36 -30.51 -5.36 6.02
C VAL A 36 -29.04 -5.55 5.65
N SER A 37 -28.49 -6.76 5.81
CA SER A 37 -27.10 -7.07 5.44
C SER A 37 -26.87 -7.00 3.93
N GLU A 38 -27.77 -7.57 3.12
CA GLU A 38 -27.71 -7.52 1.65
C GLU A 38 -27.75 -6.08 1.13
N TRP A 39 -28.66 -5.26 1.64
CA TRP A 39 -28.76 -3.87 1.23
C TRP A 39 -27.63 -3.01 1.81
N LYS A 40 -27.12 -3.30 3.01
CA LYS A 40 -25.90 -2.68 3.51
C LYS A 40 -24.71 -2.94 2.58
N LYS A 41 -24.60 -4.15 2.02
CA LYS A 41 -23.58 -4.45 1.00
C LYS A 41 -23.85 -3.70 -0.30
N LEU A 42 -25.11 -3.59 -0.73
CA LEU A 42 -25.49 -2.85 -1.94
C LEU A 42 -25.20 -1.34 -1.84
N PHE A 43 -25.36 -0.76 -0.66
CA PHE A 43 -25.12 0.66 -0.38
C PHE A 43 -23.77 0.97 0.23
N ALA A 44 -22.96 -0.06 0.53
CA ALA A 44 -21.59 0.17 0.93
C ALA A 44 -20.93 0.92 -0.21
N ALA A 45 -20.37 2.10 0.09
CA ALA A 45 -19.44 2.71 -0.84
C ALA A 45 -18.33 1.67 -1.10
N PRO A 46 -17.92 1.44 -2.36
CA PRO A 46 -16.78 0.58 -2.60
C PRO A 46 -15.62 1.10 -1.74
N ASN A 47 -14.93 0.19 -1.06
CA ASN A 47 -13.79 0.52 -0.20
C ASN A 47 -12.62 0.89 -1.13
N ARG A 48 -12.71 2.09 -1.71
CA ARG A 48 -11.77 2.61 -2.69
C ARG A 48 -10.67 3.33 -1.95
N MET A 49 -9.45 3.00 -2.33
CA MET A 49 -8.32 3.85 -2.03
C MET A 49 -8.55 5.26 -2.58
N SER A 50 -8.10 6.25 -1.84
CA SER A 50 -7.78 7.55 -2.40
C SER A 50 -6.70 7.43 -3.47
N LEU A 51 -6.60 8.42 -4.36
CA LEU A 51 -5.50 8.49 -5.33
C LEU A 51 -4.12 8.51 -4.66
N ALA A 52 -4.02 8.92 -3.39
CA ALA A 52 -2.76 8.91 -2.65
C ALA A 52 -2.38 7.50 -2.18
N GLU A 53 -3.34 6.76 -1.62
CA GLU A 53 -3.15 5.36 -1.23
C GLU A 53 -2.85 4.48 -2.45
N LEU A 54 -3.57 4.68 -3.57
CA LEU A 54 -3.30 3.98 -4.82
C LEU A 54 -1.87 4.23 -5.33
N ARG A 55 -1.39 5.48 -5.28
CA ARG A 55 0.02 5.80 -5.61
C ARG A 55 1.01 5.14 -4.65
N GLY A 56 0.67 5.09 -3.36
CA GLY A 56 1.48 4.43 -2.33
C GLY A 56 1.67 2.95 -2.64
N LEU A 57 0.56 2.21 -2.74
CA LEU A 57 0.59 0.78 -3.08
C LEU A 57 1.25 0.52 -4.43
N PHE A 58 0.95 1.32 -5.45
CA PHE A 58 1.62 1.20 -6.75
C PHE A 58 3.14 1.39 -6.64
N ALA A 59 3.60 2.36 -5.85
CA ALA A 59 5.01 2.60 -5.62
C ALA A 59 5.67 1.46 -4.85
N GLU A 60 5.05 0.95 -3.79
CA GLU A 60 5.56 -0.20 -3.02
C GLU A 60 5.77 -1.42 -3.94
N LEU A 61 4.73 -1.79 -4.69
CA LEU A 61 4.81 -2.91 -5.63
C LEU A 61 5.86 -2.68 -6.71
N TYR A 62 5.96 -1.46 -7.26
CA TYR A 62 6.96 -1.14 -8.27
C TYR A 62 8.39 -1.20 -7.68
N VAL A 63 8.61 -0.64 -6.48
CA VAL A 63 9.92 -0.67 -5.82
C VAL A 63 10.32 -2.11 -5.48
N GLY A 64 9.44 -2.88 -4.83
CA GLY A 64 9.75 -4.25 -4.45
C GLY A 64 10.00 -5.16 -5.65
N PHE A 65 9.13 -5.11 -6.65
CA PHE A 65 9.10 -6.12 -7.71
C PHE A 65 9.73 -5.70 -9.04
N VAL A 66 9.97 -4.40 -9.25
CA VAL A 66 10.71 -3.91 -10.43
C VAL A 66 12.09 -3.43 -10.01
N THR A 67 12.18 -2.57 -9.00
CA THR A 67 13.48 -2.00 -8.60
C THR A 67 14.35 -3.01 -7.85
N CYS A 68 13.81 -3.66 -6.80
CA CYS A 68 14.57 -4.61 -6.00
C CYS A 68 14.77 -5.96 -6.71
N SER A 69 14.11 -6.22 -7.84
CA SER A 69 14.35 -7.41 -8.67
C SER A 69 15.82 -7.54 -9.15
N ALA A 70 16.57 -6.42 -9.16
CA ALA A 70 17.99 -6.42 -9.46
C ALA A 70 18.86 -7.06 -8.35
N ILE A 71 18.32 -7.21 -7.13
CA ILE A 71 19.08 -7.60 -5.93
C ILE A 71 18.40 -8.68 -5.08
N ALA A 72 17.10 -8.92 -5.28
CA ALA A 72 16.30 -9.90 -4.55
C ALA A 72 15.46 -10.73 -5.53
N SER A 73 15.23 -12.00 -5.20
CA SER A 73 14.28 -12.83 -5.93
C SER A 73 12.84 -12.43 -5.59
N ASP A 74 11.87 -12.72 -6.47
CA ASP A 74 10.46 -12.45 -6.17
C ASP A 74 10.02 -13.09 -4.83
N ALA A 75 10.52 -14.29 -4.51
CA ALA A 75 10.23 -14.96 -3.24
C ALA A 75 10.78 -14.20 -2.02
N ALA A 76 12.00 -13.66 -2.13
CA ALA A 76 12.58 -12.83 -1.07
C ALA A 76 11.82 -11.50 -0.93
N THR A 77 11.42 -10.89 -2.05
CA THR A 77 10.60 -9.66 -2.05
C THR A 77 9.25 -9.88 -1.38
N VAL A 78 8.51 -10.95 -1.74
CA VAL A 78 7.23 -11.28 -1.12
C VAL A 78 7.40 -11.50 0.39
N SER A 79 8.43 -12.27 0.78
CA SER A 79 8.68 -12.56 2.20
C SER A 79 9.11 -11.34 3.01
N ALA A 80 9.59 -10.29 2.35
CA ALA A 80 10.03 -9.06 2.99
C ALA A 80 8.92 -7.99 3.02
N TRP A 81 7.85 -8.12 2.22
CA TRP A 81 6.81 -7.09 2.11
C TRP A 81 5.87 -7.12 3.33
N GLU A 82 6.22 -6.35 4.35
CA GLU A 82 5.57 -6.32 5.65
C GLU A 82 4.68 -5.07 5.84
N GLY A 83 4.78 -4.08 4.95
CA GLY A 83 3.96 -2.86 4.95
C GLY A 83 2.45 -3.12 5.05
N PRO A 84 1.87 -4.09 4.29
CA PRO A 84 0.45 -4.42 4.38
C PRO A 84 0.01 -4.93 5.77
N PHE A 85 0.95 -5.40 6.59
CA PHE A 85 0.71 -5.86 7.97
C PHE A 85 1.00 -4.78 9.02
N MET A 86 1.03 -3.51 8.61
CA MET A 86 1.26 -2.34 9.48
C MET A 86 2.64 -2.35 10.16
N ALA A 87 3.64 -2.95 9.52
CA ALA A 87 5.02 -2.81 9.93
C ALA A 87 5.52 -1.36 9.76
N ASP A 88 6.58 -1.00 10.49
CA ASP A 88 7.13 0.35 10.45
C ASP A 88 7.77 0.69 9.09
N GLN A 89 8.35 -0.31 8.42
CA GLN A 89 8.90 -0.23 7.06
C GLN A 89 8.14 -1.14 6.11
N ASP A 90 7.99 -0.70 4.86
CA ASP A 90 7.28 -1.46 3.82
C ASP A 90 7.94 -2.80 3.50
N PHE A 91 9.28 -2.84 3.42
CA PHE A 91 10.04 -4.07 3.19
C PHE A 91 11.11 -4.29 4.25
N GLN A 92 11.18 -5.51 4.80
CA GLN A 92 12.19 -5.93 5.78
C GLN A 92 12.95 -7.16 5.25
N PHE A 93 14.07 -6.91 4.57
CA PHE A 93 14.97 -7.97 4.13
C PHE A 93 15.91 -8.39 5.28
N PRO A 94 16.56 -9.57 5.22
CA PRO A 94 17.43 -10.05 6.30
C PRO A 94 18.60 -9.12 6.69
N ARG A 95 18.97 -8.15 5.84
CA ARG A 95 20.12 -7.26 6.05
C ARG A 95 19.80 -5.77 5.98
N PHE A 96 18.62 -5.41 5.52
CA PHE A 96 18.24 -4.03 5.32
C PHE A 96 16.74 -3.92 5.23
N SER A 97 16.22 -2.74 5.52
CA SER A 97 14.80 -2.43 5.31
C SER A 97 14.64 -1.34 4.26
N VAL A 98 13.53 -1.35 3.56
CA VAL A 98 13.18 -0.31 2.58
C VAL A 98 11.85 0.30 2.99
N GLU A 99 11.87 1.61 3.21
CA GLU A 99 10.67 2.43 3.38
C GLU A 99 10.38 3.10 2.03
N VAL A 100 9.18 2.91 1.48
CA VAL A 100 8.80 3.43 0.16
C VAL A 100 7.90 4.64 0.32
N LYS A 101 8.23 5.72 -0.39
CA LYS A 101 7.40 6.92 -0.46
C LYS A 101 7.16 7.32 -1.91
N SER A 102 5.90 7.50 -2.26
CA SER A 102 5.51 8.06 -3.55
C SER A 102 5.45 9.58 -3.48
N ILE A 103 5.97 10.25 -4.51
CA ILE A 103 5.88 11.70 -4.68
C ILE A 103 5.43 12.05 -6.11
N ARG A 104 4.83 13.22 -6.28
CA ARG A 104 4.62 13.81 -7.61
C ARG A 104 5.89 14.55 -8.07
N PRO A 105 6.12 14.74 -9.38
CA PRO A 105 7.33 15.40 -9.90
C PRO A 105 7.59 16.82 -9.34
N THR A 106 6.53 17.53 -8.94
CA THR A 106 6.62 18.89 -8.40
C THR A 106 6.88 18.94 -6.89
N SER A 107 6.97 17.79 -6.23
CA SER A 107 7.16 17.68 -4.79
C SER A 107 8.58 18.14 -4.43
N ARG A 108 8.68 18.95 -3.37
CA ARG A 108 9.98 19.43 -2.83
C ARG A 108 10.37 18.75 -1.54
N ALA A 109 9.46 17.97 -0.99
CA ALA A 109 9.63 17.24 0.25
C ALA A 109 8.89 15.91 0.16
N VAL A 110 9.26 14.98 1.03
CA VAL A 110 8.59 13.70 1.23
C VAL A 110 8.02 13.65 2.64
N ASP A 111 6.80 13.13 2.77
CA ASP A 111 6.12 12.93 4.05
C ASP A 111 6.63 11.65 4.73
N ILE A 112 6.95 11.75 6.01
CA ILE A 112 7.20 10.63 6.91
C ILE A 112 6.10 10.66 7.98
N ALA A 113 5.33 9.58 8.04
CA ALA A 113 4.05 9.49 8.74
C ALA A 113 4.18 8.97 10.18
N SER A 114 5.41 8.67 10.62
CA SER A 114 5.67 8.17 11.97
C SER A 114 7.14 8.26 12.32
N GLU A 115 7.43 8.47 13.61
CA GLU A 115 8.77 8.38 14.20
C GLU A 115 9.43 7.00 14.08
N TYR A 116 8.67 5.96 13.73
CA TYR A 116 9.18 4.58 13.63
C TYR A 116 9.65 4.22 12.22
N GLN A 117 9.14 4.89 11.16
CA GLN A 117 9.39 4.46 9.78
C GLN A 117 10.88 4.52 9.38
N LEU A 118 11.61 5.47 9.95
CA LEU A 118 13.05 5.64 9.71
C LEU A 118 13.89 5.33 10.97
N ASP A 119 13.31 4.63 11.95
CA ASP A 119 13.98 4.24 13.18
C ASP A 119 14.56 2.83 13.07
N GLY A 120 15.88 2.73 13.15
CA GLY A 120 16.62 1.48 12.96
C GLY A 120 17.95 1.66 12.24
N GLU A 121 18.56 0.52 11.96
CA GLU A 121 19.82 0.36 11.22
C GLU A 121 19.53 -0.20 9.82
N ASP A 122 20.43 0.07 8.87
CA ASP A 122 20.35 -0.42 7.48
C ASP A 122 18.99 -0.13 6.79
N ILE A 123 18.40 1.03 7.08
CA ILE A 123 17.17 1.49 6.42
C ILE A 123 17.53 2.28 5.17
N TYR A 124 16.81 1.99 4.08
CA TYR A 124 16.83 2.76 2.85
C TYR A 124 15.47 3.40 2.60
N LEU A 125 15.45 4.72 2.38
CA LEU A 125 14.27 5.43 1.92
C LEU A 125 14.23 5.38 0.38
N ALA A 126 13.25 4.68 -0.19
CA ALA A 126 12.97 4.65 -1.61
C ALA A 126 11.93 5.71 -1.99
N ILE A 127 12.36 6.75 -2.70
CA ILE A 127 11.46 7.80 -3.19
C ILE A 127 11.11 7.51 -4.65
N ALA A 128 9.87 7.11 -4.88
CA ALA A 128 9.30 6.83 -6.19
C ALA A 128 8.54 8.05 -6.72
N THR A 129 8.93 8.58 -7.88
CA THR A 129 8.19 9.65 -8.55
C THR A 129 7.10 9.06 -9.43
N VAL A 130 5.86 9.16 -8.99
CA VAL A 130 4.70 8.54 -9.63
C VAL A 130 3.82 9.61 -10.30
N LEU A 131 3.59 9.43 -11.60
CA LEU A 131 2.58 10.13 -12.38
C LEU A 131 1.27 9.34 -12.32
N ASP A 132 0.14 10.05 -12.33
CA ASP A 132 -1.19 9.47 -12.47
C ASP A 132 -2.07 10.32 -13.39
N ASP A 133 -2.92 9.66 -14.17
CA ASP A 133 -3.95 10.27 -15.00
C ASP A 133 -5.14 9.29 -15.14
N GLN A 134 -6.31 9.80 -15.51
CA GLN A 134 -7.50 8.98 -15.83
C GLN A 134 -7.50 8.51 -17.29
N THR A 135 -6.46 8.88 -18.05
CA THR A 135 -6.26 8.46 -19.43
C THR A 135 -4.91 7.79 -19.57
N SER A 136 -4.85 6.73 -20.38
CA SER A 136 -3.58 6.07 -20.68
C SER A 136 -2.60 7.04 -21.32
N PHE A 137 -1.36 7.00 -20.86
CA PHE A 137 -0.23 7.73 -21.41
C PHE A 137 0.98 6.82 -21.60
N ASP A 138 1.99 7.30 -22.31
CA ASP A 138 3.17 6.51 -22.64
C ASP A 138 3.89 6.00 -21.38
N GLY A 139 4.16 4.70 -21.33
CA GLY A 139 4.78 4.03 -20.18
C GLY A 139 3.91 3.98 -18.92
N SER A 140 2.60 4.25 -19.02
CA SER A 140 1.65 4.04 -17.93
C SER A 140 1.14 2.60 -17.86
N MET A 141 0.75 2.18 -16.67
CA MET A 141 0.02 0.95 -16.40
C MET A 141 -0.93 1.16 -15.22
N THR A 142 -1.91 0.28 -15.05
CA THR A 142 -2.85 0.31 -13.94
C THR A 142 -2.34 -0.56 -12.78
N LEU A 143 -2.93 -0.40 -11.59
CA LEU A 143 -2.62 -1.29 -10.46
C LEU A 143 -2.96 -2.78 -10.78
N PRO A 144 -4.13 -3.11 -11.37
CA PRO A 144 -4.43 -4.47 -11.79
C PRO A 144 -3.41 -5.07 -12.76
N GLU A 145 -2.90 -4.27 -13.73
CA GLU A 145 -1.86 -4.71 -14.66
C GLU A 145 -0.53 -5.03 -13.95
N LEU A 146 -0.11 -4.17 -13.03
CA LEU A 146 1.11 -4.40 -12.23
C LEU A 146 0.96 -5.67 -11.38
N VAL A 147 -0.16 -5.84 -10.68
CA VAL A 147 -0.47 -7.03 -9.88
C VAL A 147 -0.49 -8.28 -10.75
N ALA A 148 -1.12 -8.24 -11.93
CA ALA A 148 -1.14 -9.37 -12.87
C ALA A 148 0.28 -9.75 -13.33
N SER A 149 1.16 -8.77 -13.56
CA SER A 149 2.55 -9.04 -13.92
C SER A 149 3.33 -9.73 -12.79
N ILE A 150 3.07 -9.37 -11.54
CA ILE A 150 3.67 -10.00 -10.35
C ILE A 150 3.17 -11.44 -10.23
N ARG A 151 1.85 -11.64 -10.30
CA ARG A 151 1.23 -12.98 -10.30
C ARG A 151 1.81 -13.90 -11.36
N LEU A 152 2.09 -13.38 -12.56
CA LEU A 152 2.73 -14.13 -13.64
C LEU A 152 4.15 -14.58 -13.27
N ARG A 153 4.96 -13.74 -12.62
CA ARG A 153 6.31 -14.12 -12.17
C ARG A 153 6.30 -15.13 -11.01
N LEU A 154 5.27 -15.09 -10.18
CA LEU A 154 5.09 -16.04 -9.07
C LEU A 154 4.54 -17.41 -9.51
N GLN A 155 4.24 -17.60 -10.81
CA GLN A 155 3.79 -18.89 -11.33
C GLN A 155 4.84 -19.99 -11.05
N GLY A 156 4.36 -21.14 -10.57
CA GLY A 156 5.21 -22.26 -10.16
C GLY A 156 5.72 -22.19 -8.71
N GLN A 157 5.38 -21.13 -7.96
CA GLN A 157 5.72 -20.98 -6.54
C GLN A 157 4.43 -20.79 -5.69
N PRO A 158 3.59 -21.82 -5.53
CA PRO A 158 2.23 -21.67 -4.99
C PRO A 158 2.19 -21.06 -3.59
N SER A 159 3.09 -21.45 -2.69
CA SER A 159 3.15 -20.89 -1.33
C SER A 159 3.57 -19.41 -1.30
N ILE A 160 4.45 -19.00 -2.22
CA ILE A 160 4.86 -17.59 -2.34
C ILE A 160 3.73 -16.76 -2.97
N ALA A 161 3.06 -17.31 -3.98
CA ALA A 161 1.90 -16.67 -4.60
C ALA A 161 0.78 -16.46 -3.56
N GLU A 162 0.48 -17.46 -2.72
CA GLU A 162 -0.48 -17.35 -1.62
C GLU A 162 -0.10 -16.24 -0.63
N SER A 163 1.17 -16.18 -0.22
CA SER A 163 1.65 -15.12 0.69
C SER A 163 1.50 -13.71 0.08
N PHE A 164 1.73 -13.58 -1.23
CA PHE A 164 1.50 -12.32 -1.94
C PHE A 164 0.02 -11.94 -1.99
N GLU A 165 -0.88 -12.90 -2.24
CA GLU A 165 -2.33 -12.65 -2.20
C GLU A 165 -2.81 -12.28 -0.79
N ASP A 166 -2.30 -12.93 0.25
CA ASP A 166 -2.63 -12.63 1.65
C ASP A 166 -2.21 -11.21 2.05
N ALA A 167 -1.03 -10.77 1.61
CA ALA A 167 -0.56 -9.41 1.79
C ALA A 167 -1.42 -8.40 1.02
N LEU A 168 -1.70 -8.67 -0.27
CA LEU A 168 -2.55 -7.80 -1.10
C LEU A 168 -3.98 -7.67 -0.54
N ALA A 169 -4.50 -8.74 0.06
CA ALA A 169 -5.83 -8.76 0.67
C ALA A 169 -5.95 -7.83 1.90
N GLN A 170 -4.85 -7.46 2.56
CA GLN A 170 -4.88 -6.52 3.70
C GLN A 170 -5.38 -5.12 3.31
N HIS A 171 -5.28 -4.76 2.03
CA HIS A 171 -5.79 -3.47 1.55
C HIS A 171 -7.31 -3.46 1.31
N GLU A 172 -7.99 -4.61 1.40
CA GLU A 172 -9.44 -4.75 1.20
C GLU A 172 -9.96 -4.15 -0.12
N ILE A 173 -9.12 -4.19 -1.17
CA ILE A 173 -9.44 -3.62 -2.48
C ILE A 173 -10.04 -4.65 -3.44
N ASP A 174 -10.99 -4.20 -4.26
CA ASP A 174 -11.48 -4.93 -5.43
C ASP A 174 -10.81 -4.40 -6.69
N LEU A 175 -9.81 -5.14 -7.21
CA LEU A 175 -9.07 -4.78 -8.42
C LEU A 175 -9.92 -4.77 -9.70
N SER A 176 -11.14 -5.30 -9.68
CA SER A 176 -12.08 -5.21 -10.80
C SER A 176 -12.93 -3.94 -10.79
N ASP A 177 -12.80 -3.09 -9.77
CA ASP A 177 -13.45 -1.78 -9.76
C ASP A 177 -12.81 -0.87 -10.84
N ALA A 178 -13.66 -0.25 -11.67
CA ALA A 178 -13.27 0.67 -12.73
C ALA A 178 -12.33 1.79 -12.25
N PHE A 179 -12.39 2.21 -10.99
CA PHE A 179 -11.44 3.17 -10.43
C PHE A 179 -9.97 2.71 -10.59
N TYR A 180 -9.69 1.43 -10.36
CA TYR A 180 -8.34 0.88 -10.51
C TYR A 180 -8.00 0.55 -11.96
N GLU A 181 -9.00 0.19 -12.78
CA GLU A 181 -8.82 -0.09 -14.22
C GLU A 181 -8.62 1.18 -15.05
N ASP A 182 -9.24 2.30 -14.66
CA ASP A 182 -9.20 3.56 -15.41
C ASP A 182 -8.10 4.53 -14.90
N THR A 183 -7.53 4.28 -13.72
CA THR A 183 -6.42 5.09 -13.20
C THR A 183 -5.08 4.55 -13.68
N HIS A 184 -4.47 5.27 -14.61
CA HIS A 184 -3.16 4.95 -15.19
C HIS A 184 -2.05 5.62 -14.39
N LEU A 185 -1.02 4.85 -14.01
CA LEU A 185 0.13 5.32 -13.25
C LEU A 185 1.45 5.01 -13.96
N SER A 186 2.47 5.82 -13.74
CA SER A 186 3.83 5.52 -14.18
C SER A 186 4.84 5.95 -13.13
N CYS A 187 5.68 5.01 -12.70
CA CYS A 187 6.82 5.31 -11.85
C CYS A 187 8.00 5.72 -12.74
N THR A 188 8.25 7.03 -12.80
CA THR A 188 9.25 7.61 -13.72
C THR A 188 10.68 7.47 -13.21
N THR A 189 10.86 7.57 -11.89
CA THR A 189 12.16 7.45 -11.23
C THR A 189 11.99 6.83 -9.85
N VAL A 190 12.96 6.05 -9.42
CA VAL A 190 13.13 5.60 -8.04
C VAL A 190 14.52 6.02 -7.60
N ARG A 191 14.60 6.77 -6.50
CA ARG A 191 15.86 7.19 -5.87
C ARG A 191 15.94 6.57 -4.48
N LEU A 192 17.08 5.99 -4.14
CA LEU A 192 17.31 5.30 -2.87
C LEU A 192 18.26 6.13 -2.02
N PHE A 193 17.91 6.32 -0.76
CA PHE A 193 18.71 7.07 0.19
C PHE A 193 19.01 6.22 1.41
N GLU A 194 20.28 6.09 1.75
CA GLU A 194 20.71 5.43 2.97
C GLU A 194 20.38 6.30 4.19
N VAL A 195 19.63 5.75 5.13
CA VAL A 195 19.21 6.46 6.36
C VAL A 195 20.26 6.22 7.44
N SER A 196 21.37 6.96 7.36
CA SER A 196 22.50 6.83 8.29
C SER A 196 23.08 8.19 8.70
N GLY A 197 23.83 8.21 9.81
CA GLY A 197 24.51 9.42 10.30
C GLY A 197 23.55 10.60 10.53
N ASP A 198 23.86 11.72 9.87
CA ASP A 198 23.11 12.98 9.97
C ASP A 198 21.88 13.05 9.04
N PHE A 199 21.39 11.91 8.53
CA PHE A 199 20.18 11.87 7.72
C PHE A 199 19.02 12.54 8.49
N PRO A 200 18.25 13.45 7.87
CA PRO A 200 17.23 14.24 8.56
C PRO A 200 16.00 13.38 8.93
N ARG A 201 16.12 12.59 10.00
CA ARG A 201 15.04 11.75 10.55
C ARG A 201 14.68 12.16 11.97
N ILE A 202 13.42 11.93 12.32
CA ILE A 202 12.96 11.90 13.71
C ILE A 202 12.70 10.44 14.06
N THR A 203 13.35 9.95 15.11
CA THR A 203 13.19 8.59 15.64
C THR A 203 12.53 8.60 17.00
N ALA A 204 12.01 7.47 17.47
CA ALA A 204 11.35 7.36 18.76
C ALA A 204 12.27 7.81 19.92
N LYS A 205 13.59 7.64 19.77
CA LYS A 205 14.60 8.10 20.73
C LYS A 205 14.63 9.63 20.92
N ILE A 206 14.26 10.41 19.91
CA ILE A 206 14.28 11.88 19.94
C ILE A 206 12.93 12.43 20.43
N VAL A 207 11.85 11.65 20.30
CA VAL A 207 10.51 12.06 20.72
C VAL A 207 10.42 12.13 22.25
N PRO A 208 10.00 13.26 22.84
CA PRO A 208 9.86 13.38 24.29
C PRO A 208 8.85 12.38 24.86
N HIS A 209 9.12 11.87 26.06
CA HIS A 209 8.21 10.96 26.76
C HIS A 209 6.81 11.58 26.90
N GLY A 210 5.79 10.86 26.40
CA GLY A 210 4.39 11.29 26.40
C GLY A 210 3.92 11.98 25.11
N ALA A 211 4.82 12.23 24.15
CA ALA A 211 4.46 12.60 22.79
C ALA A 211 4.41 11.36 21.88
N ALA A 212 3.52 11.37 20.89
CA ALA A 212 3.33 10.30 19.91
C ALA A 212 2.68 10.86 18.64
N GLY A 213 2.75 10.13 17.53
CA GLY A 213 2.10 10.49 16.27
C GLY A 213 2.84 11.60 15.53
N VAL A 214 4.17 11.44 15.43
CA VAL A 214 5.02 12.44 14.80
C VAL A 214 4.95 12.28 13.28
N ASN A 215 4.42 13.31 12.63
CA ASN A 215 4.44 13.44 11.17
C ASN A 215 5.35 14.60 10.79
N TYR A 216 6.28 14.36 9.87
CA TYR A 216 7.22 15.38 9.43
C TYR A 216 7.54 15.24 7.94
N LYS A 217 8.21 16.25 7.41
CA LYS A 217 8.62 16.31 6.01
C LYS A 217 10.12 16.43 5.89
N ILE A 218 10.69 15.67 4.98
CA ILE A 218 12.10 15.76 4.62
C ILE A 218 12.20 16.52 3.31
N LEU A 219 12.98 17.61 3.30
CA LEU A 219 13.26 18.36 2.08
C LEU A 219 14.17 17.55 1.16
N LEU A 220 13.76 17.37 -0.09
CA LEU A 220 14.51 16.56 -1.06
C LEU A 220 15.88 17.17 -1.40
N SER A 221 16.05 18.48 -1.21
CA SER A 221 17.33 19.19 -1.41
C SER A 221 18.39 18.81 -0.38
N GLU A 222 17.97 18.33 0.80
CA GLU A 222 18.87 18.10 1.94
C GLU A 222 19.39 16.66 2.01
N ILE A 223 18.87 15.75 1.19
CA ILE A 223 19.20 14.32 1.26
C ILE A 223 20.06 13.80 0.10
N GLY A 224 20.47 14.66 -0.83
CA GLY A 224 21.23 14.24 -2.02
C GLY A 224 22.55 13.50 -1.71
N GLY A 225 23.22 13.83 -0.61
CA GLY A 225 24.47 13.15 -0.18
C GLY A 225 24.27 11.70 0.29
N TYR A 226 23.04 11.31 0.58
CA TYR A 226 22.69 9.97 1.05
C TYR A 226 22.23 9.05 -0.08
N GLU A 227 22.14 9.55 -1.31
CA GLU A 227 21.69 8.75 -2.45
C GLU A 227 22.66 7.59 -2.71
N ARG A 228 22.10 6.40 -2.98
CA ARG A 228 22.84 5.15 -3.25
C ARG A 228 22.30 4.46 -4.49
N SER A 229 23.15 3.63 -5.09
CA SER A 229 22.69 2.70 -6.11
C SER A 229 21.99 1.52 -5.46
N ILE A 230 20.95 0.98 -6.12
CA ILE A 230 20.31 -0.26 -5.68
C ILE A 230 21.34 -1.40 -5.50
N ARG A 231 22.43 -1.40 -6.27
CA ARG A 231 23.49 -2.42 -6.18
C ARG A 231 24.29 -2.34 -4.88
N ASP A 232 24.32 -1.18 -4.24
CA ASP A 232 25.07 -0.98 -3.00
C ASP A 232 24.39 -1.73 -1.84
N LEU A 233 23.07 -1.95 -1.90
CA LEU A 233 22.30 -2.67 -0.87
C LEU A 233 22.71 -4.14 -0.73
N VAL A 234 23.32 -4.74 -1.76
CA VAL A 234 23.87 -6.12 -1.69
C VAL A 234 25.28 -6.12 -1.10
N LEU A 235 26.00 -5.01 -1.25
CA LEU A 235 27.43 -4.92 -1.02
C LEU A 235 27.80 -4.40 0.35
N THR A 236 26.90 -3.79 1.12
CA THR A 236 27.17 -3.34 2.49
C THR A 236 27.40 -4.57 3.39
N PRO A 237 28.64 -4.89 3.78
CA PRO A 237 28.86 -5.81 4.88
C PRO A 237 28.54 -5.03 6.15
N ALA A 238 28.03 -5.70 7.19
CA ALA A 238 28.13 -5.17 8.54
C ALA A 238 29.61 -4.79 8.73
N THR A 239 29.88 -3.52 9.01
CA THR A 239 31.22 -3.09 9.38
C THR A 239 31.57 -3.88 10.63
N GLU A 240 32.47 -4.86 10.48
CA GLU A 240 33.07 -5.55 11.61
C GLU A 240 33.71 -4.46 12.47
N VAL A 241 33.15 -4.29 13.66
CA VAL A 241 33.73 -3.45 14.71
C VAL A 241 35.09 -4.08 15.04
N GLU A 242 36.17 -3.41 14.65
CA GLU A 242 37.53 -3.78 15.04
C GLU A 242 37.62 -3.83 16.58
N GLU A 243 38.06 -4.98 17.10
CA GLU A 243 38.54 -5.15 18.49
C GLU A 243 39.83 -4.38 18.77
#